data_AF-A0A3B1DT53-F1
#
_entry.id   AF-A0A3B1DT53-F1
#
_cell.length_a   1.000
_cell.length_b   1.000
_cell.length_c   1.000
_cell.angle_alpha   90.00
_cell.angle_beta   90.00
_cell.angle_gamma   90.00
#
_symmetry.space_group_name_H-M   'P 1'
#
loop_
_entity.id
_entity.type
_entity.pdbx_description
1 polymer ?
#
loop_
_entity_poly.entity_id
_entity_poly.type
_entity_poly.pdbx_seq_one_letter_code
_entity_poly.pdbx_strand_id
1 'polypeptide(L)'
;MTESNAKMRGAKPRATLWSVVALILCTIAHAQNIDRPPEPMPPPTLAPSVQRLLEGNLLTGEQKRTARLRHGTWTEDDLTTAAERARAALVRGAIDDPSLMSPDADRLDRAEAMALRGQLSEALALLAGQSSVRAIRLRAEALERLGLFDEADAALDPLLARMAARPIDSGDELAEGVRALMVRNRLRGPERAGQAGADFRSLMTLLGRAKNELDRLSWQARLVEAEILLDKENPTDAQAALRETLSLNPRCARAWRLLGDM
;
A
#
# COMPACT_ATOMS: atom_id res chain seq x y z
N MET A 1 -55.01 19.87 81.08
CA MET A 1 -55.00 21.27 81.50
C MET A 1 -54.34 22.08 80.41
N THR A 2 -55.03 23.15 80.00
CA THR A 2 -54.55 24.37 79.30
C THR A 2 -53.86 24.17 77.94
N GLU A 3 -54.58 24.43 76.84
CA GLU A 3 -54.63 25.73 76.12
C GLU A 3 -53.45 25.86 75.15
N SER A 4 -53.49 26.48 73.97
CA SER A 4 -54.53 27.10 73.15
C SER A 4 -53.79 27.61 71.91
N ASN A 5 -54.47 27.62 70.76
CA ASN A 5 -54.24 28.51 69.61
C ASN A 5 -52.87 28.54 68.89
N ALA A 6 -52.87 28.26 67.58
CA ALA A 6 -53.04 29.35 66.60
C ALA A 6 -53.02 28.90 65.12
N LYS A 7 -53.92 29.56 64.37
CA LYS A 7 -53.84 29.97 62.96
C LYS A 7 -54.18 28.96 61.84
N MET A 8 -55.45 29.09 61.42
CA MET A 8 -55.90 28.99 60.03
C MET A 8 -55.15 29.96 59.09
N ARG A 9 -54.89 29.49 57.86
CA ARG A 9 -54.87 30.18 56.54
C ARG A 9 -54.36 29.11 55.56
N GLY A 10 -54.93 28.77 54.42
CA GLY A 10 -55.87 29.42 53.53
C GLY A 10 -55.37 29.19 52.09
N ALA A 11 -56.27 28.78 51.20
CA ALA A 11 -56.21 28.87 49.73
C ALA A 11 -55.31 27.91 48.90
N LYS A 12 -55.99 26.86 48.40
CA LYS A 12 -56.19 26.40 46.99
C LYS A 12 -55.03 26.23 45.98
N PRO A 13 -55.14 25.21 45.09
CA PRO A 13 -54.13 24.77 44.13
C PRO A 13 -54.24 25.48 42.78
N ARG A 14 -53.11 25.60 42.07
CA ARG A 14 -52.86 25.88 40.63
C ARG A 14 -51.40 26.34 40.54
N ALA A 15 -50.53 25.98 39.60
CA ALA A 15 -50.68 25.41 38.27
C ALA A 15 -49.27 25.05 37.72
N THR A 16 -49.25 24.33 36.59
CA THR A 16 -48.25 24.39 35.50
C THR A 16 -46.79 24.01 35.84
N LEU A 17 -46.26 22.83 35.51
CA LEU A 17 -46.18 22.13 34.21
C LEU A 17 -45.46 22.91 33.09
N TRP A 18 -44.31 23.54 33.36
CA TRP A 18 -43.43 24.11 32.32
C TRP A 18 -41.95 23.99 32.73
N SER A 19 -41.32 22.82 32.61
CA SER A 19 -39.85 22.71 32.82
C SER A 19 -39.13 21.62 32.03
N VAL A 20 -39.72 21.03 30.97
CA VAL A 20 -39.04 19.94 30.21
C VAL A 20 -38.57 20.36 28.79
N VAL A 21 -38.86 21.58 28.33
CA VAL A 21 -38.53 21.97 26.95
C VAL A 21 -37.13 22.59 26.77
N ALA A 22 -36.39 22.90 27.85
CA ALA A 22 -35.11 23.62 27.75
C ALA A 22 -33.85 22.72 27.60
N LEU A 23 -34.00 21.39 27.52
CA LEU A 23 -32.85 20.46 27.42
C LEU A 23 -32.79 19.66 26.10
N ILE A 24 -33.45 20.14 25.05
CA ILE A 24 -33.45 19.50 23.71
C ILE A 24 -32.83 20.41 22.62
N LEU A 25 -32.47 21.65 22.94
CA LEU A 25 -32.03 22.64 21.93
C LEU A 25 -30.51 22.84 21.80
N CYS A 26 -29.66 22.13 22.55
CA CYS A 26 -28.19 22.22 22.40
C CYS A 26 -27.54 21.07 21.62
N THR A 27 -28.28 20.05 21.18
CA THR A 27 -27.72 18.90 20.45
C THR A 27 -27.83 19.02 18.92
N ILE A 28 -28.55 20.01 18.37
CA ILE A 28 -28.78 20.11 16.92
C ILE A 28 -27.68 20.93 16.20
N ALA A 29 -26.91 21.74 16.92
CA ALA A 29 -25.92 22.65 16.30
C ALA A 29 -24.60 21.98 15.86
N HIS A 30 -24.34 20.72 16.21
CA HIS A 30 -23.16 19.97 15.73
C HIS A 30 -23.44 19.04 14.54
N ALA A 31 -24.69 18.97 14.07
CA ALA A 31 -25.09 18.05 13.01
C ALA A 31 -25.04 18.63 11.58
N GLN A 32 -24.73 19.93 11.41
CA GLN A 32 -24.73 20.58 10.09
C GLN A 32 -23.39 20.55 9.34
N ASN A 33 -22.42 19.75 9.79
CA ASN A 33 -21.14 19.57 9.08
C ASN A 33 -20.91 18.12 8.61
N ILE A 34 -21.99 17.40 8.35
CA ILE A 34 -21.99 16.07 7.73
C ILE A 34 -22.95 16.20 6.54
N ASP A 35 -22.43 16.31 5.31
CA ASP A 35 -23.14 15.99 4.04
C ASP A 35 -22.50 16.60 2.79
N ARG A 36 -21.16 16.68 2.72
CA ARG A 36 -20.50 16.57 1.42
C ARG A 36 -19.77 15.25 1.37
N PRO A 37 -20.18 14.28 0.52
CA PRO A 37 -19.30 13.17 0.20
C PRO A 37 -17.97 13.78 -0.26
N PRO A 38 -16.82 13.26 0.19
CA PRO A 38 -15.53 13.78 -0.21
C PRO A 38 -15.48 13.80 -1.74
N GLU A 39 -15.06 14.94 -2.32
CA GLU A 39 -14.92 15.02 -3.76
C GLU A 39 -13.96 13.92 -4.24
N PRO A 40 -14.32 13.14 -5.28
CA PRO A 40 -13.44 12.14 -5.83
C PRO A 40 -12.11 12.77 -6.19
N MET A 41 -11.01 12.12 -5.79
CA MET A 41 -9.69 12.58 -6.19
C MET A 41 -9.62 12.65 -7.72
N PRO A 42 -9.14 13.77 -8.31
CA PRO A 42 -8.98 13.84 -9.75
C PRO A 42 -8.03 12.74 -10.23
N PRO A 43 -8.21 12.24 -11.46
CA PRO A 43 -7.31 11.24 -12.01
C PRO A 43 -5.87 11.78 -12.04
N PRO A 44 -4.88 10.93 -11.73
CA PRO A 44 -3.48 11.34 -11.70
C PRO A 44 -3.02 11.74 -13.10
N THR A 45 -2.37 12.89 -13.20
CA THR A 45 -1.71 13.32 -14.44
C THR A 45 -0.41 12.54 -14.62
N LEU A 46 -0.22 11.95 -15.81
CA LEU A 46 1.00 11.23 -16.13
C LEU A 46 2.22 12.17 -16.10
N ALA A 47 3.32 11.72 -15.49
CA ALA A 47 4.52 12.53 -15.34
C ALA A 47 5.10 12.94 -16.72
N PRO A 48 5.54 14.21 -16.91
CA PRO A 48 6.08 14.68 -18.18
C PRO A 48 7.31 13.90 -18.68
N SER A 49 8.08 13.29 -17.78
CA SER A 49 9.20 12.42 -18.15
C SER A 49 8.74 11.10 -18.77
N VAL A 50 7.64 10.52 -18.28
CA VAL A 50 7.04 9.31 -18.85
C VAL A 50 6.38 9.62 -20.19
N GLN A 51 5.67 10.74 -20.31
CA GLN A 51 5.11 11.21 -21.58
C GLN A 51 6.21 11.32 -22.66
N ARG A 52 7.30 12.04 -22.35
CA ARG A 52 8.46 12.17 -23.25
C ARG A 52 9.10 10.84 -23.63
N LEU A 53 9.19 9.89 -22.69
CA LEU A 53 9.70 8.54 -22.96
C LEU A 53 8.84 7.81 -24.01
N LEU A 54 7.51 7.90 -23.87
CA LEU A 54 6.56 7.19 -24.74
C LEU A 54 6.41 7.85 -26.12
N GLU A 55 6.42 9.18 -26.16
CA GLU A 55 6.28 9.99 -27.38
C GLU A 55 7.59 10.05 -28.17
N GLY A 56 8.74 9.98 -27.50
CA GLY A 56 10.05 10.11 -28.11
C GLY A 56 10.36 9.05 -29.16
N ASN A 57 11.31 9.35 -30.06
CA ASN A 57 11.72 8.46 -31.16
C ASN A 57 12.86 7.50 -30.80
N LEU A 58 13.29 7.48 -29.54
CA LEU A 58 14.42 6.66 -29.08
C LEU A 58 14.05 5.19 -28.87
N LEU A 59 12.77 4.89 -28.65
CA LEU A 59 12.28 3.55 -28.40
C LEU A 59 11.66 2.95 -29.68
N THR A 60 11.99 1.68 -29.93
CA THR A 60 11.29 0.84 -30.91
C THR A 60 9.83 0.62 -30.51
N GLY A 61 8.98 0.15 -31.43
CA GLY A 61 7.58 -0.15 -31.14
C GLY A 61 7.39 -1.13 -29.98
N GLU A 62 8.22 -2.18 -29.91
CA GLU A 62 8.22 -3.16 -28.82
C GLU A 62 8.65 -2.52 -27.49
N GLN A 63 9.74 -1.73 -27.49
CA GLN A 63 10.17 -1.03 -26.28
C GLN A 63 9.13 -0.02 -25.79
N LYS A 64 8.41 0.66 -26.70
CA LYS A 64 7.29 1.53 -26.34
C LYS A 64 6.14 0.73 -25.73
N ARG A 65 5.82 -0.45 -26.27
CA ARG A 65 4.82 -1.38 -25.69
C ARG A 65 5.22 -1.78 -24.29
N THR A 66 6.47 -2.21 -24.09
CA THR A 66 7.00 -2.55 -22.76
C THR A 66 6.95 -1.36 -21.80
N ALA A 67 7.29 -0.15 -22.26
CA ALA A 67 7.22 1.07 -21.46
C ALA A 67 5.77 1.41 -21.08
N ARG A 68 4.80 1.28 -22.00
CA ARG A 68 3.37 1.47 -21.69
C ARG A 68 2.89 0.46 -20.64
N LEU A 69 3.25 -0.81 -20.80
CA LEU A 69 2.96 -1.87 -19.82
C LEU A 69 3.56 -1.55 -18.44
N ARG A 70 4.82 -1.10 -18.41
CA ARG A 70 5.51 -0.70 -17.18
C ARG A 70 4.80 0.47 -16.50
N HIS A 71 4.35 1.46 -17.26
CA HIS A 71 3.85 2.74 -16.76
C HIS A 71 2.32 2.87 -16.69
N GLY A 72 1.55 1.78 -16.75
CA GLY A 72 0.10 1.90 -16.56
C GLY A 72 -0.67 2.47 -17.75
N THR A 73 -0.04 2.64 -18.91
CA THR A 73 -0.62 3.35 -20.07
C THR A 73 -0.91 2.44 -21.26
N TRP A 74 -0.88 1.13 -21.07
CA TRP A 74 -1.13 0.14 -22.12
C TRP A 74 -2.60 0.11 -22.58
N THR A 75 -2.81 -0.26 -23.84
CA THR A 75 -4.13 -0.60 -24.40
C THR A 75 -4.32 -2.11 -24.49
N GLU A 76 -5.49 -2.58 -24.89
CA GLU A 76 -5.72 -4.02 -25.12
C GLU A 76 -4.83 -4.57 -26.26
N ASP A 77 -4.50 -3.75 -27.25
CA ASP A 77 -3.59 -4.12 -28.35
C ASP A 77 -2.16 -4.39 -27.88
N ASP A 78 -1.76 -3.83 -26.73
CA ASP A 78 -0.46 -4.09 -26.12
C ASP A 78 -0.42 -5.46 -25.40
N LEU A 79 -1.58 -6.07 -25.11
CA LEU A 79 -1.72 -7.28 -24.29
C LEU A 79 -1.84 -8.54 -25.16
N THR A 80 -0.78 -8.80 -25.92
CA THR A 80 -0.78 -9.87 -26.94
C THR A 80 -0.55 -11.26 -26.36
N THR A 81 0.21 -11.34 -25.26
CA THR A 81 0.58 -12.61 -24.61
C THR A 81 -0.09 -12.81 -23.26
N ALA A 82 -0.15 -14.06 -22.79
CA ALA A 82 -0.64 -14.38 -21.44
C ALA A 82 0.21 -13.71 -20.34
N ALA A 83 1.53 -13.65 -20.54
CA ALA A 83 2.45 -12.98 -19.62
C ALA A 83 2.20 -11.46 -19.52
N GLU A 84 1.94 -10.77 -20.63
CA GLU A 84 1.60 -9.35 -20.62
C GLU A 84 0.27 -9.08 -19.93
N ARG A 85 -0.75 -9.91 -20.19
CA ARG A 85 -2.05 -9.84 -19.50
C ARG A 85 -1.92 -10.08 -18.00
N ALA A 86 -1.16 -11.09 -17.59
CA ALA A 86 -0.92 -11.41 -16.19
C ALA A 86 -0.24 -10.25 -15.45
N ARG A 87 0.81 -9.68 -16.04
CA ARG A 87 1.49 -8.50 -15.49
C ARG A 87 0.55 -7.31 -15.35
N ALA A 88 -0.22 -7.02 -16.39
CA ALA A 88 -1.22 -5.95 -16.38
C ALA A 88 -2.29 -6.18 -15.30
N ALA A 89 -2.74 -7.43 -15.15
CA ALA A 89 -3.71 -7.84 -14.14
C ALA A 89 -3.20 -7.60 -12.71
N LEU A 90 -1.95 -7.96 -12.42
CA LEU A 90 -1.34 -7.66 -11.12
C LEU A 90 -1.25 -6.16 -10.83
N VAL A 91 -0.77 -5.37 -11.79
CA VAL A 91 -0.62 -3.92 -11.61
C VAL A 91 -1.97 -3.28 -11.29
N ARG A 92 -3.04 -3.67 -12.01
CA ARG A 92 -4.41 -3.17 -11.80
C ARG A 92 -5.18 -3.87 -10.67
N GLY A 93 -4.54 -4.80 -9.95
CA GLY A 93 -5.14 -5.50 -8.81
C GLY A 93 -6.22 -6.54 -9.17
N ALA A 94 -6.32 -6.95 -10.44
CA ALA A 94 -7.25 -7.97 -10.90
C ALA A 94 -6.69 -9.38 -10.62
N ILE A 95 -6.58 -9.75 -9.35
CA ILE A 95 -5.90 -10.98 -8.92
C ILE A 95 -6.61 -12.27 -9.36
N ASP A 96 -7.89 -12.20 -9.77
CA ASP A 96 -8.68 -13.33 -10.28
C ASP A 96 -8.72 -13.38 -11.81
N ASP A 97 -7.92 -12.55 -12.50
CA ASP A 97 -7.82 -12.55 -13.97
C ASP A 97 -7.34 -13.93 -14.47
N PRO A 98 -8.02 -14.55 -15.47
CA PRO A 98 -7.65 -15.86 -15.98
C PRO A 98 -6.20 -15.97 -16.47
N SER A 99 -5.60 -14.86 -16.93
CA SER A 99 -4.20 -14.84 -17.35
C SER A 99 -3.23 -15.21 -16.22
N LEU A 100 -3.58 -14.96 -14.95
CA LEU A 100 -2.78 -15.32 -13.77
C LEU A 100 -2.85 -16.81 -13.41
N MET A 101 -3.73 -17.57 -14.06
CA MET A 101 -3.79 -19.03 -13.94
C MET A 101 -3.13 -19.74 -15.13
N SER A 102 -2.84 -19.01 -16.20
CA SER A 102 -2.23 -19.58 -17.40
C SER A 102 -0.82 -20.11 -17.11
N PRO A 103 -0.45 -21.32 -17.59
CA PRO A 103 0.93 -21.80 -17.51
C PRO A 103 1.92 -20.93 -18.30
N ASP A 104 1.44 -20.17 -19.30
CA ASP A 104 2.24 -19.29 -20.16
C ASP A 104 2.49 -17.90 -19.55
N ALA A 105 1.91 -17.61 -18.39
CA ALA A 105 2.21 -16.39 -17.64
C ALA A 105 3.53 -16.51 -16.88
N ASP A 106 4.13 -15.36 -16.56
CA ASP A 106 5.34 -15.32 -15.74
C ASP A 106 5.12 -16.03 -14.40
N ARG A 107 6.08 -16.88 -14.03
CA ARG A 107 5.97 -17.73 -12.85
C ARG A 107 5.86 -16.92 -11.56
N LEU A 108 6.54 -15.77 -11.48
CA LEU A 108 6.48 -14.90 -10.30
C LEU A 108 5.18 -14.10 -10.26
N ASP A 109 4.66 -13.69 -11.42
CA ASP A 109 3.34 -13.04 -11.49
C ASP A 109 2.23 -13.97 -10.98
N ARG A 110 2.26 -15.23 -11.40
CA ARG A 110 1.33 -16.27 -10.92
C ARG A 110 1.48 -16.51 -9.41
N ALA A 111 2.72 -16.60 -8.91
CA ALA A 111 2.99 -16.83 -7.50
C ALA A 111 2.52 -15.67 -6.62
N GLU A 112 2.74 -14.43 -7.06
CA GLU A 112 2.27 -13.24 -6.35
C GLU A 112 0.74 -13.19 -6.31
N ALA A 113 0.06 -13.48 -7.43
CA ALA A 113 -1.39 -13.58 -7.45
C ALA A 113 -1.93 -14.68 -6.53
N MET A 114 -1.30 -15.87 -6.52
CA MET A 114 -1.64 -16.94 -5.58
C MET A 114 -1.51 -16.47 -4.13
N ALA A 115 -0.40 -15.82 -3.79
CA ALA A 115 -0.19 -15.28 -2.45
C ALA A 115 -1.26 -14.24 -2.09
N LEU A 116 -1.60 -13.31 -2.99
CA LEU A 116 -2.64 -12.30 -2.77
C LEU A 116 -4.03 -12.93 -2.54
N ARG A 117 -4.34 -14.05 -3.20
CA ARG A 117 -5.57 -14.84 -2.98
C ARG A 117 -5.54 -15.72 -1.73
N GLY A 118 -4.43 -15.74 -0.98
CA GLY A 118 -4.26 -16.59 0.21
C GLY A 118 -3.86 -18.04 -0.08
N GLN A 119 -3.51 -18.37 -1.32
CA GLN A 119 -3.01 -19.68 -1.76
C GLN A 119 -1.51 -19.80 -1.46
N LEU A 120 -1.14 -19.69 -0.18
CA LEU A 120 0.24 -19.51 0.26
C LEU A 120 1.11 -20.74 -0.01
N SER A 121 0.58 -21.94 0.29
CA SER A 121 1.31 -23.20 0.09
C SER A 121 1.58 -23.47 -1.39
N GLU A 122 0.61 -23.19 -2.26
CA GLU A 122 0.74 -23.29 -3.71
C GLU A 122 1.72 -22.26 -4.27
N ALA A 123 1.68 -21.02 -3.76
CA ALA A 123 2.66 -20.00 -4.11
C ALA A 123 4.08 -20.43 -3.74
N LEU A 124 4.28 -21.00 -2.54
CA LEU A 124 5.57 -21.51 -2.10
C LEU A 124 6.08 -22.67 -2.98
N ALA A 125 5.20 -23.62 -3.33
CA ALA A 125 5.54 -24.68 -4.27
C ALA A 125 5.92 -24.13 -5.64
N LEU A 126 5.18 -23.13 -6.13
CA LEU A 126 5.51 -22.46 -7.38
C LEU A 126 6.83 -21.69 -7.30
N LEU A 127 7.21 -21.13 -6.15
CA LEU A 127 8.47 -20.40 -5.96
C LEU A 127 9.69 -21.32 -5.72
N ALA A 128 9.51 -22.64 -5.64
CA ALA A 128 10.61 -23.57 -5.42
C ALA A 128 11.72 -23.42 -6.50
N GLY A 129 12.97 -23.34 -6.05
CA GLY A 129 14.14 -23.17 -6.92
C GLY A 129 14.35 -21.77 -7.49
N GLN A 130 13.43 -20.82 -7.26
CA GLN A 130 13.59 -19.43 -7.72
C GLN A 130 14.49 -18.63 -6.76
N SER A 131 15.38 -17.81 -7.32
CA SER A 131 16.41 -17.06 -6.58
C SER A 131 16.44 -15.56 -6.89
N SER A 132 15.50 -15.06 -7.69
CA SER A 132 15.36 -13.61 -7.90
C SER A 132 14.99 -12.91 -6.59
N VAL A 133 15.30 -11.62 -6.47
CA VAL A 133 14.98 -10.83 -5.27
C VAL A 133 13.47 -10.85 -4.99
N ARG A 134 12.65 -10.70 -6.03
CA ARG A 134 11.18 -10.81 -5.94
C ARG A 134 10.75 -12.20 -5.46
N ALA A 135 11.36 -13.28 -5.96
CA ALA A 135 11.02 -14.64 -5.51
C ALA A 135 11.37 -14.87 -4.03
N ILE A 136 12.53 -14.37 -3.59
CA ILE A 136 12.95 -14.43 -2.19
C ILE A 136 11.96 -13.67 -1.30
N ARG A 137 11.60 -12.44 -1.69
CA ARG A 137 10.58 -11.64 -1.00
C ARG A 137 9.25 -12.39 -0.88
N LEU A 138 8.70 -12.85 -2.01
CA LEU A 138 7.40 -13.52 -2.05
C LEU A 138 7.39 -14.79 -1.19
N ARG A 139 8.52 -15.53 -1.17
CA ARG A 139 8.67 -16.70 -0.30
C ARG A 139 8.63 -16.30 1.18
N ALA A 140 9.39 -15.28 1.57
CA ALA A 140 9.43 -14.81 2.95
C ALA A 140 8.06 -14.30 3.42
N GLU A 141 7.36 -13.52 2.60
CA GLU A 141 6.00 -13.03 2.91
C GLU A 141 4.99 -14.17 3.02
N ALA A 142 5.07 -15.17 2.14
CA ALA A 142 4.17 -16.33 2.22
C ALA A 142 4.42 -17.17 3.48
N LEU A 143 5.68 -17.37 3.86
CA LEU A 143 6.06 -18.05 5.12
C LEU A 143 5.62 -17.24 6.35
N GLU A 144 5.85 -15.92 6.36
CA GLU A 144 5.38 -15.00 7.41
C GLU A 144 3.86 -15.13 7.60
N ARG A 145 3.09 -15.12 6.51
CA ARG A 145 1.62 -15.22 6.55
C ARG A 145 1.11 -16.62 6.95
N LEU A 146 1.93 -17.65 6.84
CA LEU A 146 1.65 -18.99 7.37
C LEU A 146 2.03 -19.14 8.87
N GLY A 147 2.66 -18.12 9.46
CA GLY A 147 3.16 -18.16 10.84
C GLY A 147 4.51 -18.90 10.98
N LEU A 148 5.17 -19.22 9.87
CA LEU A 148 6.47 -19.88 9.82
C LEU A 148 7.58 -18.82 9.87
N PHE A 149 7.69 -18.13 11.01
CA PHE A 149 8.49 -16.91 11.13
C PHE A 149 10.01 -17.17 11.03
N ASP A 150 10.50 -18.27 11.60
CA ASP A 150 11.91 -18.63 11.53
C ASP A 150 12.32 -19.00 10.10
N GLU A 151 11.48 -19.77 9.41
CA GLU A 151 11.68 -20.09 7.99
C GLU A 151 11.58 -18.83 7.11
N ALA A 152 10.70 -17.90 7.45
CA ALA A 152 10.57 -16.63 6.73
C ALA A 152 11.84 -15.77 6.87
N ASP A 153 12.44 -15.67 8.06
CA ASP A 153 13.71 -14.93 8.25
C ASP A 153 14.86 -15.64 7.53
N ALA A 154 14.95 -16.97 7.65
CA ALA A 154 15.97 -17.76 6.97
C ALA A 154 15.87 -17.68 5.43
N ALA A 155 14.65 -17.60 4.88
CA ALA A 155 14.43 -17.45 3.44
C ALA A 155 15.04 -16.16 2.88
N LEU A 156 15.27 -15.14 3.71
CA LEU A 156 15.85 -13.85 3.32
C LEU A 156 17.39 -13.86 3.33
N ASP A 157 18.04 -14.86 3.91
CA ASP A 157 19.51 -14.91 4.01
C ASP A 157 20.24 -14.84 2.66
N PRO A 158 19.77 -15.51 1.58
CA PRO A 158 20.39 -15.39 0.26
C PRO A 158 20.40 -13.96 -0.29
N LEU A 159 19.36 -13.16 0.01
CA LEU A 159 19.31 -11.76 -0.42
C LEU A 159 20.40 -10.94 0.25
N LEU A 160 20.61 -11.13 1.55
CA LEU A 160 21.61 -10.38 2.30
C LEU A 160 23.03 -10.73 1.86
N ALA A 161 23.29 -12.04 1.68
CA ALA A 161 24.56 -12.51 1.15
C ALA A 161 24.83 -11.88 -0.23
N ARG A 162 23.81 -11.80 -1.08
CA ARG A 162 23.91 -11.13 -2.39
C ARG A 162 24.20 -9.64 -2.26
N MET A 163 23.45 -8.91 -1.43
CA MET A 163 23.64 -7.47 -1.24
C MET A 163 24.99 -7.12 -0.61
N ALA A 164 25.53 -8.00 0.24
CA ALA A 164 26.86 -7.87 0.81
C ALA A 164 27.97 -8.16 -0.22
N ALA A 165 27.74 -9.12 -1.11
CA ALA A 165 28.72 -9.51 -2.13
C ALA A 165 28.78 -8.53 -3.33
N ARG A 166 27.64 -7.97 -3.74
CA ARG A 166 27.57 -7.06 -4.90
C ARG A 166 26.42 -6.06 -4.76
N PRO A 167 26.62 -4.79 -5.18
CA PRO A 167 25.52 -3.85 -5.32
C PRO A 167 24.45 -4.34 -6.32
N ILE A 168 23.19 -4.06 -6.01
CA ILE A 168 22.07 -4.20 -6.95
C ILE A 168 22.06 -2.97 -7.86
N ASP A 169 22.05 -3.18 -9.18
CA ASP A 169 22.23 -2.12 -10.19
C ASP A 169 20.92 -1.75 -10.92
N SER A 170 19.78 -2.30 -10.50
CA SER A 170 18.45 -1.99 -11.01
C SER A 170 17.60 -1.31 -9.93
N GLY A 171 16.94 -0.20 -10.27
CA GLY A 171 16.09 0.55 -9.34
C GLY A 171 14.92 -0.30 -8.81
N ASP A 172 14.25 -1.03 -9.70
CA ASP A 172 13.13 -1.92 -9.33
C ASP A 172 13.61 -3.12 -8.50
N GLU A 173 14.73 -3.74 -8.88
CA GLU A 173 15.28 -4.87 -8.11
C GLU A 173 15.73 -4.43 -6.72
N LEU A 174 16.27 -3.21 -6.59
CA LEU A 174 16.63 -2.63 -5.30
C LEU A 174 15.38 -2.31 -4.46
N ALA A 175 14.31 -1.82 -5.07
CA ALA A 175 13.02 -1.61 -4.39
C ALA A 175 12.43 -2.93 -3.87
N GLU A 176 12.50 -4.02 -4.66
CA GLU A 176 12.12 -5.36 -4.20
C GLU A 176 12.98 -5.84 -3.03
N GLY A 177 14.29 -5.55 -3.07
CA GLY A 177 15.20 -5.85 -1.96
C GLY A 177 14.83 -5.09 -0.69
N VAL A 178 14.44 -3.83 -0.80
CA VAL A 178 13.96 -3.03 0.32
C VAL A 178 12.67 -3.61 0.90
N ARG A 179 11.68 -4.01 0.09
CA ARG A 179 10.47 -4.70 0.60
C ARG A 179 10.81 -5.96 1.38
N ALA A 180 11.74 -6.77 0.86
CA ALA A 180 12.20 -7.98 1.55
C ALA A 180 12.87 -7.66 2.90
N LEU A 181 13.63 -6.56 3.00
CA LEU A 181 14.20 -6.09 4.27
C LEU A 181 13.13 -5.56 5.24
N MET A 182 12.04 -4.96 4.74
CA MET A 182 10.91 -4.57 5.58
C MET A 182 10.25 -5.80 6.23
N VAL A 183 10.05 -6.88 5.47
CA VAL A 183 9.57 -8.17 6.00
C VAL A 183 10.47 -8.63 7.14
N ARG A 184 11.79 -8.61 6.93
CA ARG A 184 12.77 -8.99 7.94
C ARG A 184 12.66 -8.17 9.22
N ASN A 185 12.51 -6.86 9.08
CA ASN A 185 12.41 -5.95 10.21
C ASN A 185 11.16 -6.24 11.04
N ARG A 186 10.03 -6.62 10.41
CA ARG A 186 8.84 -7.08 11.12
C ARG A 186 9.07 -8.39 11.86
N LEU A 187 9.66 -9.39 11.19
CA LEU A 187 9.91 -10.72 11.76
C LEU A 187 10.78 -10.68 13.02
N ARG A 188 11.76 -9.77 13.07
CA ARG A 188 12.72 -9.67 14.18
C ARG A 188 12.22 -8.83 15.35
N GLY A 189 11.07 -8.18 15.19
CA GLY A 189 10.32 -7.57 16.27
C GLY A 189 11.05 -6.44 17.03
N PRO A 190 10.48 -6.03 18.19
CA PRO A 190 10.92 -4.88 18.96
C PRO A 190 12.18 -5.11 19.79
N GLU A 191 12.73 -6.33 19.83
CA GLU A 191 14.01 -6.62 20.50
C GLU A 191 15.17 -5.80 19.90
N ARG A 192 14.97 -5.30 18.68
CA ARG A 192 15.83 -4.33 18.00
C ARG A 192 15.34 -2.88 18.08
N ALA A 193 14.50 -2.51 19.05
CA ALA A 193 13.94 -1.15 19.15
C ALA A 193 15.01 -0.03 19.10
N GLY A 194 16.21 -0.27 19.64
CA GLY A 194 17.35 0.66 19.54
C GLY A 194 17.95 0.79 18.12
N GLN A 195 17.71 -0.18 17.24
CA GLN A 195 18.17 -0.22 15.85
C GLN A 195 17.08 0.19 14.84
N ALA A 196 15.80 0.23 15.25
CA ALA A 196 14.67 0.53 14.36
C ALA A 196 14.82 1.87 13.60
N GLY A 197 15.40 2.89 14.24
CA GLY A 197 15.69 4.18 13.59
C GLY A 197 16.87 4.12 12.62
N ALA A 198 17.88 3.27 12.88
CA ALA A 198 18.98 3.04 11.96
C ALA A 198 18.52 2.23 10.74
N ASP A 199 17.72 1.19 10.95
CA ASP A 199 17.15 0.37 9.89
C ASP A 199 16.29 1.21 8.94
N PHE A 200 15.41 2.07 9.48
CA PHE A 200 14.62 3.00 8.67
C PHE A 200 15.48 3.89 7.78
N ARG A 201 16.51 4.54 8.36
CA ARG A 201 17.42 5.39 7.58
C ARG A 201 18.13 4.60 6.49
N SER A 202 18.60 3.38 6.79
CA SER A 202 19.23 2.51 5.80
C SER A 202 18.28 2.16 4.65
N LEU A 203 17.02 1.80 4.93
CA LEU A 203 16.03 1.54 3.89
C LEU A 203 15.76 2.78 3.03
N MET A 204 15.59 3.95 3.65
CA MET A 204 15.38 5.21 2.91
C MET A 204 16.60 5.60 2.07
N THR A 205 17.82 5.34 2.53
CA THR A 205 19.04 5.54 1.73
C THR A 205 19.05 4.63 0.50
N LEU A 206 18.71 3.35 0.65
CA LEU A 206 18.63 2.41 -0.48
C LEU A 206 17.55 2.84 -1.49
N LEU A 207 16.39 3.28 -1.02
CA LEU A 207 15.33 3.81 -1.89
C LEU A 207 15.74 5.12 -2.56
N GLY A 208 16.44 6.00 -1.86
CA GLY A 208 17.04 7.20 -2.44
C GLY A 208 17.91 6.87 -3.65
N ARG A 209 18.82 5.89 -3.52
CA ARG A 209 19.62 5.39 -4.63
C ARG A 209 18.74 4.80 -5.75
N ALA A 210 17.75 3.97 -5.41
CA ALA A 210 16.84 3.38 -6.39
C ALA A 210 16.13 4.43 -7.26
N LYS A 211 15.53 5.45 -6.64
CA LYS A 211 14.67 6.44 -7.32
C LYS A 211 15.39 7.67 -7.86
N ASN A 212 16.63 7.94 -7.43
CA ASN A 212 17.37 9.14 -7.86
C ASN A 212 18.56 8.81 -8.76
N GLU A 213 19.21 7.66 -8.55
CA GLU A 213 20.45 7.29 -9.26
C GLU A 213 20.23 6.18 -10.29
N LEU A 214 19.54 5.10 -9.90
CA LEU A 214 19.40 3.91 -10.75
C LEU A 214 18.28 4.04 -11.77
N ASP A 215 17.08 4.41 -11.32
CA ASP A 215 15.93 4.62 -12.21
C ASP A 215 14.97 5.67 -11.66
N ARG A 216 15.05 6.87 -12.26
CA ARG A 216 14.18 8.01 -11.91
C ARG A 216 12.72 7.81 -12.28
N LEU A 217 12.42 6.80 -13.11
CA LEU A 217 11.07 6.45 -13.54
C LEU A 217 10.56 5.18 -12.83
N SER A 218 11.28 4.65 -11.83
CA SER A 218 10.82 3.52 -11.03
C SER A 218 9.66 3.94 -10.13
N TRP A 219 8.43 3.63 -10.57
CA TRP A 219 7.24 3.76 -9.73
C TRP A 219 7.25 2.75 -8.58
N GLN A 220 7.95 1.62 -8.73
CA GLN A 220 8.08 0.64 -7.67
C GLN A 220 8.87 1.20 -6.49
N ALA A 221 9.99 1.89 -6.74
CA ALA A 221 10.75 2.54 -5.67
C ALA A 221 9.92 3.60 -4.92
N ARG A 222 9.09 4.38 -5.63
CA ARG A 222 8.18 5.35 -5.00
C ARG A 222 7.07 4.68 -4.18
N LEU A 223 6.55 3.56 -4.68
CA LEU A 223 5.54 2.79 -3.94
C LEU A 223 6.12 2.24 -2.64
N VAL A 224 7.33 1.67 -2.67
CA VAL A 224 7.99 1.12 -1.47
C VAL A 224 8.31 2.23 -0.48
N GLU A 225 8.70 3.41 -0.95
CA GLU A 225 8.89 4.58 -0.08
C GLU A 225 7.61 4.93 0.67
N ALA A 226 6.47 4.97 -0.03
CA ALA A 226 5.18 5.21 0.61
C ALA A 226 4.84 4.12 1.65
N GLU A 227 5.08 2.83 1.32
CA GLU A 227 4.85 1.71 2.25
C GLU A 227 5.69 1.89 3.54
N ILE A 228 6.96 2.28 3.42
CA ILE A 228 7.83 2.56 4.58
C ILE A 228 7.35 3.76 5.39
N LEU A 229 6.91 4.83 4.73
CA LEU A 229 6.44 6.04 5.40
C LEU A 229 5.14 5.78 6.18
N LEU A 230 4.24 4.95 5.65
CA LEU A 230 3.05 4.50 6.38
C LEU A 230 3.40 3.62 7.58
N ASP A 231 4.35 2.69 7.43
CA ASP A 231 4.87 1.87 8.54
C ASP A 231 5.50 2.72 9.66
N LYS A 232 5.88 3.98 9.37
CA LYS A 232 6.41 4.95 10.33
C LYS A 232 5.43 6.04 10.74
N GLU A 233 4.14 5.83 10.49
CA GLU A 233 3.08 6.77 10.87
C GLU A 233 3.32 8.19 10.31
N ASN A 234 3.89 8.27 9.11
CA ASN A 234 4.08 9.53 8.38
C ASN A 234 3.15 9.59 7.14
N PRO A 235 1.83 9.79 7.34
CA PRO A 235 0.86 9.74 6.25
C PRO A 235 1.02 10.90 5.26
N THR A 236 1.49 12.07 5.69
CA THR A 236 1.64 13.23 4.80
C THR A 236 2.67 12.96 3.70
N ASP A 237 3.87 12.50 4.08
CA ASP A 237 4.92 12.19 3.11
C ASP A 237 4.56 10.93 2.31
N ALA A 238 3.90 9.95 2.93
CA ALA A 238 3.39 8.78 2.22
C ALA A 238 2.38 9.17 1.13
N GLN A 239 1.46 10.10 1.41
CA GLN A 239 0.49 10.59 0.44
C GLN A 239 1.19 11.20 -0.78
N ALA A 240 2.25 12.00 -0.55
CA ALA A 240 3.04 12.58 -1.62
C ALA A 240 3.71 11.50 -2.48
N ALA A 241 4.36 10.52 -1.86
CA ALA A 241 4.99 9.40 -2.57
C ALA A 241 3.99 8.52 -3.34
N LEU A 242 2.77 8.32 -2.82
CA LEU A 242 1.68 7.62 -3.53
C LEU A 242 1.19 8.40 -4.75
N ARG A 243 1.03 9.72 -4.63
CA ARG A 243 0.68 10.58 -5.78
C ARG A 243 1.75 10.54 -6.86
N GLU A 244 3.03 10.55 -6.48
CA GLU A 244 4.14 10.38 -7.43
C GLU A 244 4.12 9.00 -8.09
N THR A 245 3.88 7.94 -7.31
CA THR A 245 3.69 6.58 -7.85
C THR A 245 2.60 6.56 -8.92
N LEU A 246 1.44 7.17 -8.64
CA LEU A 246 0.32 7.23 -9.57
C LEU A 246 0.59 8.09 -10.80
N SER A 247 1.41 9.14 -10.67
CA SER A 247 1.89 9.90 -11.83
C SER A 247 2.81 9.11 -12.75
N LEU A 248 3.51 8.09 -12.23
CA LEU A 248 4.38 7.21 -13.01
C LEU A 248 3.65 5.94 -13.50
N ASN A 249 2.62 5.51 -12.77
CA ASN A 249 1.77 4.38 -13.10
C ASN A 249 0.34 4.60 -12.56
N PRO A 250 -0.58 5.19 -13.37
CA PRO A 250 -1.93 5.52 -12.93
C PRO A 250 -2.82 4.30 -12.67
N ARG A 251 -2.41 3.11 -13.15
CA ARG A 251 -3.11 1.84 -12.94
C ARG A 251 -2.62 1.06 -11.73
N CYS A 252 -1.69 1.61 -10.93
CA CYS A 252 -1.18 0.93 -9.74
C CYS A 252 -2.27 0.80 -8.67
N ALA A 253 -2.95 -0.34 -8.63
CA ALA A 253 -4.04 -0.60 -7.69
C ALA A 253 -3.58 -0.57 -6.23
N ARG A 254 -2.34 -1.01 -5.97
CA ARG A 254 -1.75 -0.94 -4.62
C ARG A 254 -1.66 0.49 -4.11
N ALA A 255 -1.22 1.44 -4.95
CA ALA A 255 -1.13 2.85 -4.57
C ALA A 255 -2.52 3.46 -4.30
N TRP A 256 -3.50 3.13 -5.15
CA TRP A 256 -4.89 3.54 -4.93
C TRP A 256 -5.47 2.99 -3.63
N ARG A 257 -5.23 1.71 -3.34
CA ARG A 257 -5.67 1.08 -2.11
C ARG A 257 -5.08 1.77 -0.89
N LEU A 258 -3.76 2.00 -0.89
CA LEU A 258 -3.08 2.67 0.22
C LEU A 258 -3.61 4.09 0.44
N LEU A 259 -3.89 4.86 -0.62
CA LEU A 259 -4.53 6.18 -0.49
C LEU A 259 -5.94 6.13 0.10
N GLY A 260 -6.69 5.05 -0.14
CA GLY A 260 -8.03 4.84 0.42
C GLY A 260 -8.04 4.29 1.84
N ASP A 261 -6.95 3.63 2.26
CA ASP A 261 -6.76 3.10 3.61
C ASP A 261 -6.33 4.19 4.62
N MET A 262 -5.88 5.37 4.14
CA MET A 262 -5.41 6.52 4.94
C MET A 262 -6.55 7.44 5.39
#